data_AF-A0A8T7HMH8-F1
#
_entry.id   AF-A0A8T7HMH8-F1
#
_cell.length_a   1.000
_cell.length_b   1.000
_cell.length_c   1.000
_cell.angle_alpha   90.00
_cell.angle_beta   90.00
_cell.angle_gamma   90.00
#
_symmetry.space_group_name_H-M   'P 1'
#
loop_
_entity.id
_entity.type
_entity.pdbx_description
1 polymer ?
#
loop_
_entity_poly.entity_id
_entity_poly.type
_entity_poly.pdbx_seq_one_letter_code
_entity_poly.pdbx_strand_id
1 'polypeptide(L)'
;MFDALLQLIAISLALLCPGAIIILCLKKLDAISAVTLSILSTIAFWSSLVWLLRYIPISLLSIFYIVVLVTMLSLFYYRKQIDIKIESYYLLAAALAILILRLVPLSVNIAASGADMSMHTYITRLIVESGTLPKNYSPILDIPTFTSFPIGFHTISAIISLFTGIPSYRSAFIISCLSYALLSLSLYLFLKRHVSKEAAMSSSLIFSFLTWNPQGFAAWGGSPTILDRKSTR
;
A
#
# COMPACT_ATOMS: atom_id res chain seq x y z
N MET A 1 -1.51 0.47 23.27
CA MET A 1 -0.48 1.41 22.74
C MET A 1 0.63 0.68 21.99
N PHE A 2 1.14 -0.44 22.52
CA PHE A 2 2.15 -1.27 21.85
C PHE A 2 1.70 -1.79 20.46
N ASP A 3 0.43 -2.20 20.32
CA ASP A 3 -0.10 -2.73 19.06
C ASP A 3 -0.17 -1.69 17.94
N ALA A 4 -0.51 -0.43 18.26
CA ALA A 4 -0.62 0.63 17.26
C ALA A 4 0.77 1.04 16.72
N LEU A 5 1.79 1.08 17.58
CA LEU A 5 3.16 1.34 17.16
C LEU A 5 3.69 0.19 16.28
N LEU A 6 3.44 -1.06 16.67
CA LEU A 6 3.82 -2.23 15.88
C LEU A 6 3.14 -2.22 14.50
N GLN A 7 1.85 -1.91 14.43
CA GLN A 7 1.12 -1.76 13.17
C GLN A 7 1.69 -0.64 12.31
N LEU A 8 2.05 0.51 12.88
CA LEU A 8 2.65 1.60 12.13
C LEU A 8 4.02 1.21 11.55
N ILE A 9 4.86 0.55 12.34
CA ILE A 9 6.16 0.04 11.90
C ILE A 9 5.97 -0.97 10.77
N ALA A 10 5.05 -1.92 10.95
CA ALA A 10 4.72 -2.92 9.95
C ALA A 10 4.32 -2.32 8.60
N ILE A 11 3.35 -1.41 8.63
CA ILE A 11 2.83 -0.74 7.44
C ILE A 11 3.97 0.06 6.78
N SER A 12 4.78 0.76 7.57
CA SER A 12 5.93 1.50 7.06
C SER A 12 6.95 0.58 6.38
N LEU A 13 7.29 -0.56 6.98
CA LEU A 13 8.20 -1.54 6.39
C LEU A 13 7.61 -2.16 5.10
N ALA A 14 6.33 -2.55 5.12
CA ALA A 14 5.64 -3.13 3.97
C ALA A 14 5.51 -2.15 2.78
N LEU A 15 5.47 -0.85 3.05
CA LEU A 15 5.36 0.18 2.01
C LEU A 15 6.71 0.74 1.58
N LEU A 16 7.70 0.80 2.46
CA LEU A 16 9.01 1.40 2.15
C LEU A 16 10.05 0.36 1.71
N CYS A 17 9.95 -0.89 2.13
CA CYS A 17 10.90 -1.94 1.75
C CYS A 17 10.33 -2.79 0.59
N PRO A 18 11.09 -2.97 -0.51
CA PRO A 18 12.49 -2.57 -0.71
C PRO A 18 12.70 -1.20 -1.37
N GLY A 19 11.63 -0.49 -1.73
CA GLY A 19 11.73 0.69 -2.58
C GLY A 19 12.60 1.82 -2.03
N ALA A 20 12.86 1.88 -0.72
CA ALA A 20 13.82 2.80 -0.10
C ALA A 20 15.23 2.71 -0.69
N ILE A 21 15.62 1.57 -1.28
CA ILE A 21 16.89 1.42 -2.00
C ILE A 21 16.97 2.40 -3.18
N ILE A 22 15.85 2.81 -3.78
CA ILE A 22 15.85 3.76 -4.91
C ILE A 22 16.44 5.11 -4.54
N ILE A 23 16.38 5.49 -3.25
CA ILE A 23 16.99 6.72 -2.73
C ILE A 23 18.52 6.67 -2.86
N LEU A 24 19.12 5.48 -2.80
CA LEU A 24 20.56 5.30 -3.02
C LEU A 24 20.94 5.48 -4.49
N CYS A 25 20.03 5.13 -5.41
CA CYS A 25 20.25 5.26 -6.85
C CYS A 25 19.99 6.69 -7.36
N LEU A 26 19.04 7.39 -6.74
CA LEU A 26 18.59 8.72 -7.18
C LEU A 26 19.14 9.79 -6.24
N LYS A 27 20.08 10.59 -6.75
CA LYS A 27 20.72 11.66 -5.98
C LYS A 27 19.83 12.91 -5.91
N LYS A 28 19.91 13.63 -4.78
CA LYS A 28 19.29 14.96 -4.56
C LYS A 28 17.77 14.94 -4.67
N LEU A 29 17.11 13.97 -4.06
CA LEU A 29 15.65 13.95 -3.97
C LEU A 29 15.16 14.84 -2.82
N ASP A 30 14.09 15.60 -3.07
CA ASP A 30 13.31 16.19 -1.98
C ASP A 30 12.56 15.09 -1.20
N ALA A 31 12.23 15.37 0.06
CA ALA A 31 11.60 14.40 0.96
C ALA A 31 10.30 13.80 0.41
N ILE A 32 9.45 14.60 -0.24
CA ILE A 32 8.17 14.13 -0.79
C ILE A 32 8.44 13.13 -1.92
N SER A 33 9.39 13.45 -2.81
CA SER A 33 9.82 12.53 -3.87
C SER A 33 10.45 11.26 -3.35
N ALA A 34 11.37 11.38 -2.39
CA ALA A 34 12.08 10.23 -1.83
C ALA A 34 11.09 9.21 -1.24
N VAL A 35 10.16 9.67 -0.39
CA VAL A 35 9.15 8.80 0.22
C VAL A 35 8.19 8.24 -0.83
N THR A 36 7.65 9.09 -1.70
CA THR A 36 6.65 8.65 -2.69
C THR A 36 7.26 7.66 -3.68
N LEU A 37 8.45 7.93 -4.24
CA LEU A 37 9.13 7.00 -5.14
C LEU A 37 9.52 5.69 -4.45
N SER A 38 9.90 5.74 -3.17
CA SER A 38 10.15 4.53 -2.40
C SER A 38 8.89 3.68 -2.31
N ILE A 39 7.74 4.27 -1.99
CA ILE A 39 6.49 3.52 -1.88
C ILE A 39 6.05 2.96 -3.24
N LEU A 40 6.12 3.76 -4.30
CA LEU A 40 5.79 3.30 -5.66
C LEU A 40 6.70 2.16 -6.12
N SER A 41 7.99 2.23 -5.82
CA SER A 41 8.96 1.19 -6.16
C SER A 41 8.71 -0.09 -5.38
N THR A 42 8.33 0.01 -4.10
CA THR A 42 7.92 -1.14 -3.29
C THR A 42 6.65 -1.79 -3.85
N ILE A 43 5.65 -1.00 -4.24
CA ILE A 43 4.42 -1.54 -4.83
C ILE A 43 4.73 -2.27 -6.14
N ALA A 44 5.55 -1.69 -7.00
CA ALA A 44 5.97 -2.31 -8.25
C ALA A 44 6.76 -3.61 -8.01
N PHE A 45 7.67 -3.60 -7.02
CA PHE A 45 8.44 -4.77 -6.61
C PHE A 45 7.54 -5.92 -6.17
N TRP A 46 6.64 -5.70 -5.20
CA TRP A 46 5.77 -6.76 -4.68
C TRP A 46 4.79 -7.27 -5.73
N SER A 47 4.25 -6.37 -6.56
CA SER A 47 3.35 -6.73 -7.67
C SER A 47 4.02 -7.62 -8.71
N SER A 48 5.33 -7.47 -8.89
CA SER A 48 6.11 -8.29 -9.82
C SER A 48 6.59 -9.59 -9.16
N LEU A 49 7.14 -9.49 -7.95
CA LEU A 49 7.74 -10.63 -7.23
C LEU A 49 6.72 -11.72 -6.93
N VAL A 50 5.49 -11.37 -6.55
CA VAL A 50 4.47 -12.36 -6.19
C VAL A 50 4.21 -13.38 -7.30
N TRP A 51 4.30 -12.97 -8.57
CA TRP A 51 4.13 -13.88 -9.69
C TRP A 51 5.30 -14.86 -9.84
N LEU A 52 6.51 -14.47 -9.44
CA LEU A 52 7.67 -15.36 -9.38
C LEU A 52 7.54 -16.36 -8.22
N LEU A 53 6.99 -15.91 -7.08
CA LEU A 53 6.72 -16.77 -5.92
C LEU A 53 5.72 -17.88 -6.21
N ARG A 54 4.94 -17.78 -7.30
CA ARG A 54 4.08 -18.88 -7.76
C ARG A 54 4.84 -20.20 -7.96
N TYR A 55 6.10 -20.12 -8.38
CA TYR A 55 6.92 -21.28 -8.72
C TYR A 55 7.78 -21.76 -7.55
N ILE A 56 7.77 -21.04 -6.42
CA ILE A 56 8.67 -21.27 -5.30
C ILE A 56 7.83 -21.39 -4.02
N PRO A 57 7.78 -22.57 -3.37
CA PRO A 57 6.92 -22.81 -2.21
C PRO A 57 7.51 -22.20 -0.92
N ILE A 58 7.76 -20.89 -0.91
CA ILE A 58 8.25 -20.15 0.26
C ILE A 58 7.14 -19.26 0.79
N SER A 59 7.03 -19.18 2.12
CA SER A 59 6.04 -18.32 2.75
C SER A 59 6.27 -16.84 2.39
N LEU A 60 5.18 -16.12 2.15
CA LEU A 60 5.22 -14.69 1.83
C LEU A 60 5.88 -13.88 2.95
N LEU A 61 5.64 -14.30 4.21
CA LEU A 61 6.21 -13.66 5.38
C LEU A 61 7.74 -13.87 5.48
N SER A 62 8.25 -15.06 5.14
CA SER A 62 9.69 -15.32 5.07
C SER A 62 10.38 -14.46 4.03
N ILE A 63 9.78 -14.34 2.83
CA ILE A 63 10.30 -13.46 1.78
C ILE A 63 10.27 -12.00 2.24
N PHE A 64 9.20 -11.56 2.89
CA PHE A 64 9.10 -10.22 3.46
C PHE A 64 10.25 -9.95 4.44
N TYR A 65 10.55 -10.86 5.37
CA TYR A 65 11.68 -10.70 6.29
C TYR A 65 13.03 -10.61 5.60
N ILE A 66 13.27 -11.45 4.60
CA ILE A 66 14.51 -11.41 3.81
C ILE A 66 14.64 -10.06 3.10
N VAL A 67 13.57 -9.59 2.45
CA VAL A 67 13.55 -8.30 1.74
C VAL A 67 13.80 -7.13 2.69
N VAL A 68 13.15 -7.12 3.86
CA VAL A 68 13.37 -6.09 4.89
C VAL A 68 14.82 -6.13 5.38
N LEU A 69 15.35 -7.30 5.71
CA LEU A 69 16.73 -7.45 6.17
C LEU A 69 17.73 -6.94 5.13
N VAL A 70 17.61 -7.37 3.87
CA VAL A 70 18.47 -6.93 2.77
C VAL A 70 18.36 -5.41 2.56
N THR A 71 17.15 -4.86 2.64
CA THR A 71 16.93 -3.41 2.53
C THR A 71 17.63 -2.66 3.66
N MET A 72 17.45 -3.09 4.91
CA MET A 72 18.05 -2.46 6.08
C MET A 72 19.58 -2.53 6.06
N LEU A 73 20.16 -3.68 5.67
CA LEU A 73 21.60 -3.83 5.51
C LEU A 73 22.15 -2.92 4.40
N SER A 74 21.43 -2.82 3.28
CA SER A 74 21.81 -1.95 2.16
C SER A 74 21.78 -0.47 2.57
N LEU A 75 20.68 -0.03 3.20
CA LEU A 75 20.56 1.34 3.70
C LEU A 75 21.60 1.66 4.75
N PHE A 76 21.89 0.72 5.67
CA PHE A 76 22.91 0.91 6.69
C PHE A 76 24.31 1.05 6.07
N TYR A 77 24.66 0.17 5.13
CA TYR A 77 25.97 0.18 4.45
C TYR A 77 26.16 1.46 3.64
N TYR A 78 25.14 1.88 2.89
CA TYR A 78 25.17 3.06 2.02
C TYR A 78 24.64 4.35 2.66
N ARG A 79 24.43 4.39 3.99
CA ARG A 79 23.76 5.51 4.69
C ARG A 79 24.38 6.89 4.42
N LYS A 80 25.69 6.96 4.17
CA LYS A 80 26.40 8.22 3.86
C LYS A 80 26.05 8.79 2.49
N GLN A 81 25.44 8.00 1.61
CA GLN A 81 25.00 8.43 0.28
C GLN A 81 23.58 8.99 0.29
N ILE A 82 22.83 8.81 1.38
CA ILE A 82 21.46 9.28 1.52
C ILE A 82 21.50 10.79 1.80
N ASP A 83 21.11 11.59 0.80
CA ASP A 83 20.93 13.05 0.91
C ASP A 83 19.47 13.40 0.54
N ILE A 84 18.61 13.47 1.57
CA ILE A 84 17.21 13.85 1.45
C ILE A 84 17.03 15.23 2.07
N LYS A 85 16.44 16.15 1.32
CA LYS A 85 16.21 17.53 1.78
C LYS A 85 14.73 17.84 1.87
N ILE A 86 14.33 18.53 2.94
CA ILE A 86 13.01 19.16 3.01
C ILE A 86 13.15 20.50 2.30
N GLU A 87 12.68 20.59 1.06
CA GLU A 87 12.75 21.82 0.28
C GLU A 87 11.77 22.88 0.77
N SER A 88 10.57 22.46 1.20
CA SER A 88 9.50 23.35 1.63
C SER A 88 8.62 22.69 2.68
N TYR A 89 8.47 23.35 3.83
CA TYR A 89 7.59 22.89 4.91
C TYR A 89 6.11 22.98 4.55
N TYR A 90 5.70 23.96 3.75
CA TYR A 90 4.28 24.08 3.36
C TYR A 90 3.88 23.00 2.34
N LEU A 91 4.77 22.62 1.41
CA LEU A 91 4.53 21.49 0.51
C LEU A 91 4.49 20.16 1.28
N LEU A 92 5.38 20.02 2.26
CA LEU A 92 5.37 18.85 3.15
C LEU A 92 4.07 18.78 3.95
N ALA A 93 3.62 19.91 4.52
CA ALA A 93 2.35 20.00 5.23
C ALA A 93 1.16 19.65 4.31
N ALA A 94 1.15 20.11 3.06
CA ALA A 94 0.13 19.75 2.08
C ALA A 94 0.13 18.25 1.75
N ALA A 95 1.31 17.64 1.56
CA ALA A 95 1.44 16.20 1.35
C ALA A 95 0.96 15.38 2.56
N LEU A 96 1.29 15.83 3.77
CA LEU A 96 0.79 15.23 5.02
C LEU A 96 -0.73 15.40 5.16
N ALA A 97 -1.28 16.54 4.78
CA ALA A 97 -2.72 16.77 4.77
C ALA A 97 -3.44 15.79 3.82
N ILE A 98 -2.91 15.57 2.61
CA ILE A 98 -3.42 14.55 1.68
C ILE A 98 -3.45 13.17 2.38
N LEU A 99 -2.34 12.77 2.98
CA LEU A 99 -2.22 11.48 3.65
C LEU A 99 -3.22 11.34 4.81
N ILE A 100 -3.24 12.30 5.73
CA ILE A 100 -4.09 12.27 6.93
C ILE A 100 -5.56 12.25 6.53
N LEU A 101 -5.98 13.16 5.65
CA LEU A 101 -7.38 13.25 5.22
C LEU A 101 -7.84 11.98 4.50
N ARG A 102 -6.96 11.31 3.75
CA ARG A 102 -7.27 10.01 3.11
C ARG A 102 -7.32 8.83 4.08
N LEU A 103 -6.77 8.97 5.28
CA LEU A 103 -6.85 7.97 6.35
C LEU A 103 -8.04 8.18 7.29
N VAL A 104 -8.70 9.35 7.27
CA VAL A 104 -9.92 9.61 8.07
C VAL A 104 -10.99 8.52 7.94
N PRO A 105 -11.27 7.94 6.75
CA PRO A 105 -12.23 6.84 6.64
C PRO A 105 -11.95 5.64 7.55
N LEU A 106 -10.69 5.39 7.91
CA LEU A 106 -10.32 4.27 8.80
C LEU A 106 -10.85 4.43 10.22
N SER A 107 -11.04 5.67 10.69
CA SER A 107 -11.55 5.95 12.05
C SER A 107 -13.07 5.88 12.13
N VAL A 108 -13.78 6.08 11.02
CA VAL A 108 -15.24 6.10 10.97
C VAL A 108 -15.83 4.79 10.45
N ASN A 109 -15.13 4.07 9.58
CA ASN A 109 -15.61 2.83 8.98
C ASN A 109 -14.83 1.62 9.48
N ILE A 110 -15.49 0.48 9.56
CA ILE A 110 -14.87 -0.80 9.93
C ILE A 110 -14.13 -1.41 8.73
N ALA A 111 -14.69 -1.26 7.54
CA ALA A 111 -14.10 -1.76 6.31
C ALA A 111 -14.25 -0.73 5.19
N ALA A 112 -13.50 -0.95 4.11
CA ALA A 112 -13.57 -0.08 2.95
C ALA A 112 -14.93 -0.21 2.26
N SER A 113 -15.53 0.93 1.91
CA SER A 113 -16.64 0.99 0.96
C SER A 113 -16.12 0.74 -0.46
N GLY A 114 -16.98 0.27 -1.35
CA GLY A 114 -16.60 -0.15 -2.71
C GLY A 114 -17.30 -1.44 -3.11
N ALA A 115 -17.97 -1.47 -4.26
CA ALA A 115 -18.57 -2.71 -4.79
C ALA A 115 -17.53 -3.86 -4.90
N ASP A 116 -16.28 -3.52 -5.22
CA ASP A 116 -15.21 -4.50 -5.43
C ASP A 116 -14.33 -4.74 -4.18
N MET A 117 -14.50 -3.97 -3.11
CA MET A 117 -13.69 -4.12 -1.89
C MET A 117 -13.92 -5.46 -1.20
N SER A 118 -15.07 -6.08 -1.43
CA SER A 118 -15.34 -7.45 -1.01
C SER A 118 -14.39 -8.44 -1.70
N MET A 119 -14.29 -8.38 -3.02
CA MET A 119 -13.36 -9.22 -3.79
C MET A 119 -11.91 -9.00 -3.33
N HIS A 120 -11.50 -7.74 -3.19
CA HIS A 120 -10.17 -7.41 -2.69
C HIS A 120 -9.88 -7.98 -1.29
N THR A 121 -10.87 -7.99 -0.42
CA THR A 121 -10.73 -8.57 0.91
C THR A 121 -10.63 -10.09 0.86
N TYR A 122 -11.47 -10.77 0.07
CA TYR A 122 -11.45 -12.23 -0.05
C TYR A 122 -10.15 -12.75 -0.63
N ILE A 123 -9.64 -12.11 -1.70
CA ILE A 123 -8.34 -12.47 -2.30
C ILE A 123 -7.21 -12.28 -1.28
N THR A 124 -7.22 -11.16 -0.55
CA THR A 124 -6.24 -10.92 0.52
C THR A 124 -6.30 -12.02 1.58
N ARG A 125 -7.51 -12.39 2.00
CA ARG A 125 -7.74 -13.45 2.99
C ARG A 125 -7.21 -14.80 2.51
N LEU A 126 -7.42 -15.18 1.25
CA LEU A 126 -6.87 -16.43 0.68
C LEU A 126 -5.33 -16.47 0.74
N ILE A 127 -4.67 -15.34 0.44
CA ILE A 127 -3.20 -15.24 0.55
C ILE A 127 -2.76 -15.37 2.02
N VAL A 128 -3.49 -14.74 2.96
CA VAL A 128 -3.19 -14.84 4.39
C VAL A 128 -3.37 -16.27 4.91
N GLU A 129 -4.48 -16.93 4.58
CA GLU A 129 -4.79 -18.30 5.03
C GLU A 129 -3.82 -19.35 4.45
N SER A 130 -3.36 -19.16 3.22
CA SER A 130 -2.37 -20.06 2.59
C SER A 130 -0.92 -19.74 2.96
N GLY A 131 -0.64 -18.54 3.48
CA GLY A 131 0.71 -18.03 3.77
C GLY A 131 1.63 -17.91 2.54
N THR A 132 1.12 -18.21 1.35
CA THR A 132 1.83 -18.30 0.07
C THR A 132 0.92 -17.74 -1.03
N LEU A 133 1.29 -17.89 -2.30
CA LEU A 133 0.34 -17.62 -3.37
C LEU A 133 -0.62 -18.82 -3.52
N PRO A 134 -1.95 -18.64 -3.34
CA PRO A 134 -2.91 -19.73 -3.53
C PRO A 134 -2.85 -20.30 -4.94
N LYS A 135 -3.24 -21.57 -5.09
CA LYS A 135 -3.37 -22.21 -6.41
C LYS A 135 -4.70 -21.86 -7.10
N ASN A 136 -5.75 -21.70 -6.31
CA ASN A 136 -7.13 -21.46 -6.72
C ASN A 136 -7.83 -20.51 -5.73
N TYR A 137 -9.10 -20.17 -5.96
CA TYR A 137 -9.86 -19.30 -5.06
C TYR A 137 -10.67 -20.06 -4.00
N SER A 138 -10.50 -21.38 -3.90
CA SER A 138 -11.19 -22.22 -2.94
C SER A 138 -10.67 -21.97 -1.51
N PRO A 139 -11.51 -22.15 -0.47
CA PRO A 139 -12.91 -22.59 -0.51
C PRO A 139 -13.91 -21.46 -0.77
N ILE A 140 -13.46 -20.21 -0.95
CA ILE A 140 -14.34 -19.04 -1.03
C ILE A 140 -15.08 -18.98 -2.37
N LEU A 141 -14.37 -19.19 -3.48
CA LEU A 141 -14.93 -19.24 -4.82
C LEU A 141 -14.44 -20.51 -5.52
N ASP A 142 -15.32 -21.16 -6.27
CA ASP A 142 -15.00 -22.34 -7.07
C ASP A 142 -14.34 -21.95 -8.40
N ILE A 143 -13.19 -21.26 -8.32
CA ILE A 143 -12.41 -20.84 -9.49
C ILE A 143 -11.07 -21.58 -9.43
N PRO A 144 -10.75 -22.42 -10.44
CA PRO A 144 -9.67 -23.40 -10.35
C PRO A 144 -8.25 -22.80 -10.42
N THR A 145 -8.12 -21.54 -10.85
CA THR A 145 -6.81 -20.92 -11.12
C THR A 145 -6.70 -19.52 -10.52
N PHE A 146 -5.70 -19.30 -9.67
CA PHE A 146 -5.40 -18.01 -9.04
C PHE A 146 -4.54 -17.09 -9.95
N THR A 147 -5.02 -16.82 -11.16
CA THR A 147 -4.30 -16.00 -12.16
C THR A 147 -5.15 -14.92 -12.80
N SER A 148 -6.46 -14.92 -12.55
CA SER A 148 -7.44 -14.09 -13.27
C SER A 148 -7.54 -12.66 -12.73
N PHE A 149 -6.78 -12.32 -11.68
CA PHE A 149 -6.86 -11.02 -11.02
C PHE A 149 -5.45 -10.44 -10.77
N PRO A 150 -5.23 -9.12 -10.94
CA PRO A 150 -3.98 -8.48 -10.56
C PRO A 150 -3.82 -8.46 -9.02
N ILE A 151 -2.86 -9.23 -8.51
CA ILE A 151 -2.75 -9.50 -7.07
C ILE A 151 -1.79 -8.59 -6.29
N GLY A 152 -1.22 -7.54 -6.91
CA GLY A 152 -0.26 -6.65 -6.25
C GLY A 152 -0.81 -5.99 -4.98
N PHE A 153 -1.99 -5.38 -5.07
CA PHE A 153 -2.73 -4.81 -3.93
C PHE A 153 -2.88 -5.83 -2.78
N HIS A 154 -3.41 -7.01 -3.12
CA HIS A 154 -3.71 -8.09 -2.19
C HIS A 154 -2.46 -8.63 -1.49
N THR A 155 -1.35 -8.70 -2.22
CA THR A 155 -0.07 -9.16 -1.70
C THR A 155 0.41 -8.25 -0.58
N ILE A 156 0.37 -6.93 -0.80
CA ILE A 156 0.80 -5.96 0.21
C ILE A 156 -0.17 -5.96 1.41
N SER A 157 -1.48 -6.01 1.14
CA SER A 157 -2.49 -6.15 2.20
C SER A 157 -2.30 -7.45 3.02
N ALA A 158 -1.94 -8.55 2.37
CA ALA A 158 -1.68 -9.83 3.03
C ALA A 158 -0.40 -9.78 3.87
N ILE A 159 0.68 -9.17 3.38
CA ILE A 159 1.91 -8.95 4.15
C ILE A 159 1.61 -8.19 5.45
N ILE A 160 0.83 -7.11 5.37
CA ILE A 160 0.44 -6.34 6.56
C ILE A 160 -0.36 -7.21 7.53
N SER A 161 -1.35 -7.95 7.02
CA SER A 161 -2.19 -8.85 7.84
C SER A 161 -1.37 -9.95 8.51
N LEU A 162 -0.48 -10.62 7.77
CA LEU A 162 0.39 -11.68 8.27
C LEU A 162 1.38 -11.17 9.33
N PHE A 163 1.98 -10.01 9.11
CA PHE A 163 3.00 -9.47 10.01
C PHE A 163 2.42 -8.83 11.28
N THR A 164 1.23 -8.23 11.21
CA THR A 164 0.59 -7.53 12.35
C THR A 164 -0.50 -8.33 13.06
N GLY A 165 -1.02 -9.38 12.42
CA GLY A 165 -2.20 -10.10 12.89
C GLY A 165 -3.51 -9.34 12.70
N ILE A 166 -3.52 -8.13 12.10
CA ILE A 166 -4.78 -7.43 11.86
C ILE A 166 -5.60 -8.17 10.79
N PRO A 167 -6.95 -8.15 10.88
CA PRO A 167 -7.79 -8.82 9.90
C PRO A 167 -7.55 -8.36 8.46
N SER A 168 -7.69 -9.27 7.50
CA SER A 168 -7.44 -8.99 6.07
C SER A 168 -8.28 -7.83 5.53
N TYR A 169 -9.53 -7.67 5.99
CA TYR A 169 -10.40 -6.57 5.58
C TYR A 169 -9.86 -5.19 6.04
N ARG A 170 -9.26 -5.13 7.24
CA ARG A 170 -8.62 -3.90 7.74
C ARG A 170 -7.35 -3.60 6.95
N SER A 171 -6.54 -4.61 6.66
CA SER A 171 -5.32 -4.44 5.86
C SER A 171 -5.64 -3.95 4.44
N ALA A 172 -6.65 -4.53 3.79
CA ALA A 172 -7.15 -4.08 2.50
C ALA A 172 -7.66 -2.63 2.56
N PHE A 173 -8.39 -2.26 3.62
CA PHE A 173 -8.87 -0.89 3.78
C PHE A 173 -7.72 0.12 3.93
N ILE A 174 -6.71 -0.20 4.75
CA ILE A 174 -5.52 0.65 4.91
C ILE A 174 -4.83 0.87 3.56
N ILE A 175 -4.59 -0.19 2.79
CA ILE A 175 -3.95 -0.07 1.47
C ILE A 175 -4.83 0.69 0.47
N SER A 176 -6.16 0.55 0.55
CA SER A 176 -7.09 1.34 -0.29
C SER A 176 -6.97 2.85 0.00
N CYS A 177 -7.05 3.26 1.27
CA CYS A 177 -6.84 4.65 1.68
C CYS A 177 -5.48 5.21 1.23
N LEU A 178 -4.42 4.42 1.42
CA LEU A 178 -3.08 4.79 1.01
C LEU A 178 -2.94 4.89 -0.51
N SER A 179 -3.62 4.03 -1.28
CA SER A 179 -3.61 4.08 -2.74
C SER A 179 -4.17 5.41 -3.26
N TYR A 180 -5.25 5.93 -2.65
CA TYR A 180 -5.79 7.25 -3.00
C TYR A 180 -4.84 8.41 -2.63
N ALA A 181 -4.18 8.32 -1.47
CA ALA A 181 -3.16 9.30 -1.09
C ALA A 181 -1.98 9.28 -2.08
N LEU A 182 -1.48 8.08 -2.41
CA LEU A 182 -0.37 7.89 -3.33
C LEU A 182 -0.72 8.30 -4.76
N LEU A 183 -1.94 8.11 -5.22
CA LEU A 183 -2.38 8.60 -6.52
C LEU A 183 -2.22 10.13 -6.61
N SER A 184 -2.60 10.84 -5.55
CA SER A 184 -2.47 12.30 -5.46
C SER A 184 -1.01 12.73 -5.41
N LEU A 185 -0.17 12.06 -4.60
CA LEU A 185 1.27 12.36 -4.52
C LEU A 185 2.01 12.00 -5.82
N SER A 186 1.59 10.95 -6.52
CA SER A 186 2.13 10.56 -7.82
C SER A 186 1.81 11.60 -8.89
N LEU A 187 0.58 12.13 -8.87
CA LEU A 187 0.19 13.25 -9.73
C LEU A 187 1.06 14.48 -9.47
N TYR A 188 1.34 14.81 -8.20
CA TYR A 188 2.27 15.89 -7.85
C TYR A 188 3.67 15.65 -8.45
N LEU A 189 4.23 14.45 -8.26
CA LEU A 189 5.55 14.11 -8.80
C LEU A 189 5.61 14.15 -10.34
N PHE A 190 4.52 13.78 -11.00
CA PHE A 190 4.41 13.88 -12.44
C PHE A 190 4.33 15.36 -12.88
N LEU A 191 3.39 16.12 -12.32
CA LEU A 191 3.12 17.51 -12.72
C LEU A 191 4.28 18.45 -12.42
N LYS A 192 5.01 18.27 -11.32
CA LYS A 192 6.16 19.15 -10.98
C LYS A 192 7.32 19.07 -11.99
N ARG A 193 7.28 18.11 -12.93
CA ARG A 193 8.22 18.05 -14.06
C ARG A 193 7.84 19.00 -15.20
N HIS A 194 6.61 19.50 -15.20
CA HIS A 194 6.02 20.28 -16.27
C HIS A 194 5.57 21.69 -15.82
N VAL A 195 5.24 21.86 -14.53
CA VAL A 195 4.79 23.13 -13.95
C VAL A 195 5.51 23.42 -12.63
N SER A 196 5.28 24.60 -12.05
CA SER A 196 5.84 24.95 -10.73
C SER A 196 5.37 23.97 -9.64
N LYS A 197 6.16 23.83 -8.56
CA LYS A 197 5.88 22.88 -7.47
C LYS A 197 4.56 23.21 -6.78
N GLU A 198 4.26 24.49 -6.65
CA GLU A 198 3.04 25.03 -6.07
C GLU A 198 1.83 24.70 -6.95
N ALA A 199 1.94 24.90 -8.27
CA ALA A 199 0.87 24.56 -9.20
C ALA A 199 0.61 23.05 -9.26
N ALA A 200 1.67 22.23 -9.23
CA ALA A 200 1.57 20.77 -9.17
C ALA A 200 0.89 20.28 -7.89
N MET A 201 1.25 20.84 -6.73
CA MET A 201 0.67 20.46 -5.44
C MET A 201 -0.79 20.90 -5.36
N SER A 202 -1.11 22.13 -5.77
CA SER A 202 -2.48 22.63 -5.82
C SER A 202 -3.35 21.77 -6.74
N SER A 203 -2.86 21.41 -7.92
CA SER A 203 -3.56 20.52 -8.86
C SER A 203 -3.82 19.14 -8.25
N SER A 204 -2.87 18.62 -7.47
CA SER A 204 -3.01 17.32 -6.80
C SER A 204 -4.01 17.35 -5.64
N LEU A 205 -4.06 18.46 -4.89
CA LEU A 205 -5.08 18.70 -3.86
C LEU A 205 -6.48 18.83 -4.47
N ILE A 206 -6.61 19.61 -5.55
CA ILE A 206 -7.87 19.77 -6.29
C ILE A 206 -8.33 18.42 -6.83
N PHE A 207 -7.45 17.68 -7.50
CA PHE A 207 -7.74 16.33 -7.97
C PHE A 207 -8.22 15.44 -6.82
N SER A 208 -7.52 15.43 -5.68
CA SER A 208 -7.89 14.59 -4.55
C SER A 208 -9.26 14.97 -3.97
N PHE A 209 -9.49 16.23 -3.64
CA PHE A 209 -10.60 16.61 -2.74
C PHE A 209 -11.76 17.34 -3.40
N LEU A 210 -11.55 17.92 -4.59
CA LEU A 210 -12.58 18.70 -5.28
C LEU A 210 -13.20 17.96 -6.48
N THR A 211 -12.55 16.90 -6.98
CA THR A 211 -13.13 16.11 -8.07
C THR A 211 -14.08 15.05 -7.55
N TRP A 212 -15.14 14.79 -8.32
CA TRP A 212 -16.19 13.85 -7.94
C TRP A 212 -15.68 12.40 -7.84
N ASN A 213 -14.82 11.97 -8.76
CA ASN A 213 -14.48 10.55 -8.89
C ASN A 213 -13.76 9.95 -7.67
N PRO A 214 -12.65 10.50 -7.15
CA PRO A 214 -11.96 9.94 -5.99
C PRO A 214 -12.78 9.99 -4.69
N GLN A 215 -13.80 10.86 -4.62
CA GLN A 215 -14.71 10.94 -3.49
C GLN A 215 -15.90 9.99 -3.66
N GLY A 216 -16.44 9.94 -4.87
CA GLY A 216 -17.52 9.05 -5.27
C GLY A 216 -17.16 7.59 -5.07
N PHE A 217 -15.98 7.14 -5.50
CA PHE A 217 -15.54 5.76 -5.28
C PHE A 217 -15.31 5.42 -3.80
N ALA A 218 -14.93 6.40 -2.97
CA ALA A 218 -14.78 6.20 -1.54
C ALA A 218 -16.14 6.05 -0.82
N ALA A 219 -17.21 6.63 -1.38
CA ALA A 219 -18.57 6.54 -0.85
C ALA A 219 -19.43 5.46 -1.55
N TRP A 220 -19.03 5.00 -2.73
CA TRP A 220 -19.79 4.07 -3.55
C TRP A 220 -19.61 2.64 -3.07
N GLY A 221 -20.62 2.10 -2.38
CA GLY A 221 -20.69 0.69 -2.00
C GLY A 221 -21.48 0.48 -0.71
N GLY A 222 -22.49 -0.39 -0.76
CA GLY A 222 -23.32 -0.77 0.38
C GLY A 222 -23.02 -2.19 0.86
N SER A 223 -23.14 -2.39 2.18
CA SER A 223 -23.10 -3.66 2.93
C SER A 223 -21.86 -4.55 2.69
N PRO A 224 -20.82 -4.44 3.52
CA PRO A 224 -19.65 -5.31 3.44
C PRO A 224 -20.03 -6.77 3.74
N THR A 225 -20.34 -7.56 2.70
CA THR A 225 -20.51 -9.03 2.79
C THR A 225 -19.26 -9.71 3.36
N ILE A 226 -18.12 -9.02 3.39
CA ILE A 226 -16.87 -9.45 4.03
C ILE A 226 -16.97 -9.72 5.53
N LEU A 227 -17.98 -9.17 6.22
CA LEU A 227 -18.24 -9.45 7.63
C LEU A 227 -19.20 -10.64 7.82
N ASP A 228 -19.74 -11.19 6.73
CA ASP A 228 -20.63 -12.34 6.79
C ASP A 228 -19.82 -13.59 7.18
N ARG A 229 -19.89 -13.93 8.46
CA ARG A 229 -19.37 -15.19 9.00
C ARG A 229 -20.25 -16.31 8.46
N LYS A 230 -19.81 -17.01 7.41
CA LYS A 230 -20.22 -18.40 7.27
C LYS A 230 -19.65 -19.20 8.42
N SER A 231 -20.59 -19.73 9.20
CA SER A 231 -20.46 -20.53 10.42
C SER A 231 -19.36 -21.59 10.37
N THR A 232 -18.68 -21.74 11.50
CA THR A 232 -18.20 -23.03 12.01
C THR A 232 -19.10 -24.19 11.54
N ARG A 233 -18.52 -25.07 10.73
CA ARG A 233 -18.87 -26.49 10.67
C ARG A 233 -17.57 -27.27 10.73
#